data_AF-A0A520KKN8-F1
#
_entry.id   AF-A0A520KKN8-F1
#
_cell.length_a   1.000
_cell.length_b   1.000
_cell.length_c   1.000
_cell.angle_alpha   90.00
_cell.angle_beta   90.00
_cell.angle_gamma   90.00
#
_symmetry.space_group_name_H-M   'P 1'
#
loop_
_entity.id
_entity.type
_entity.pdbx_description
1 polymer ?
#
loop_
_entity_poly.entity_id
_entity_poly.type
_entity_poly.pdbx_seq_one_letter_code
_entity_poly.pdbx_strand_id
1 'polypeptide(L)'
;MVRWSRKKIIALVLVLLMLPVVGVFTVNFVFNSIPVTLEIKLVDEKGNLVQGSVVIYEITPDGARKIWAGSGPGMVTAVISVPMKEVGVAEIEGKIVKVYKSINLDIVAGNKELRKVG
;
A
#
# COMPACT_ATOMS: atom_id res chain seq x y z
N MET A 1 -12.40 -18.90 1.42
CA MET A 1 -12.56 -17.47 1.78
C MET A 1 -13.51 -16.81 0.80
N VAL A 2 -14.72 -16.40 1.24
CA VAL A 2 -15.71 -15.78 0.33
C VAL A 2 -15.36 -14.30 0.18
N ARG A 3 -15.01 -13.87 -1.03
CA ARG A 3 -14.68 -12.48 -1.34
C ARG A 3 -15.97 -11.72 -1.68
N TRP A 4 -16.49 -10.96 -0.72
CA TRP A 4 -17.74 -10.22 -0.90
C TRP A 4 -17.48 -8.90 -1.65
N SER A 5 -18.20 -8.69 -2.76
CA SER A 5 -18.14 -7.43 -3.51
C SER A 5 -18.77 -6.29 -2.71
N ARG A 6 -18.31 -5.04 -2.90
CA ARG A 6 -18.82 -3.83 -2.20
C ARG A 6 -20.35 -3.74 -2.15
N LYS A 7 -21.04 -4.10 -3.24
CA LYS A 7 -22.51 -4.12 -3.31
C LYS A 7 -23.17 -5.09 -2.32
N LYS A 8 -22.56 -6.26 -2.10
CA LYS A 8 -23.06 -7.27 -1.16
C LYS A 8 -22.80 -6.89 0.30
N ILE A 9 -21.73 -6.15 0.57
CA ILE A 9 -21.45 -5.59 1.90
C ILE A 9 -22.49 -4.52 2.25
N ILE A 10 -22.79 -3.62 1.31
CA ILE A 10 -23.82 -2.57 1.50
C ILE A 10 -25.20 -3.21 1.72
N ALA A 11 -25.55 -4.25 0.95
CA ALA A 11 -26.80 -4.97 1.13
C ALA A 11 -26.89 -5.66 2.50
N LEU A 12 -25.79 -6.25 2.99
CA LEU A 12 -25.74 -6.88 4.31
C LEU A 12 -25.92 -5.84 5.43
N VAL A 13 -25.29 -4.67 5.31
CA VAL A 13 -25.44 -3.58 6.27
C VAL A 13 -26.88 -3.06 6.31
N LEU A 14 -27.53 -2.91 5.14
CA LEU A 14 -28.94 -2.51 5.07
C LEU A 14 -29.90 -3.54 5.69
N VAL A 15 -29.64 -4.83 5.49
CA VAL A 15 -30.44 -5.91 6.09
C VAL A 15 -30.26 -5.96 7.61
N LEU A 16 -29.03 -5.73 8.10
CA LEU A 16 -28.73 -5.66 9.54
C LEU A 16 -29.41 -4.46 10.23
N LEU A 17 -29.61 -3.35 9.51
CA LEU A 17 -30.31 -2.17 10.02
C LEU A 17 -31.85 -2.33 10.10
N MET A 18 -32.44 -3.29 9.38
CA MET A 18 -33.89 -3.54 9.39
C MET A 18 -34.36 -4.60 10.38
N LEU A 19 -33.43 -5.32 11.03
CA LEU A 19 -33.77 -6.27 12.09
C LEU A 19 -33.88 -5.52 13.42
N PRO A 20 -34.97 -5.67 14.20
CA PRO A 20 -35.11 -5.06 15.52
C PRO A 20 -34.29 -5.85 16.56
N VAL A 21 -33.02 -6.07 16.26
CA VAL A 21 -32.05 -6.66 17.17
C VAL A 21 -31.20 -5.50 17.64
N VAL A 22 -31.38 -5.11 18.89
CA VAL A 22 -30.44 -4.24 19.62
C VAL A 22 -29.16 -5.06 19.83
N GLY A 23 -28.41 -5.26 18.75
CA GLY A 23 -27.08 -5.82 18.75
C GLY A 23 -26.11 -4.67 18.78
N VAL A 24 -25.29 -4.58 19.82
CA VAL A 24 -24.13 -3.69 19.82
C VAL A 24 -23.13 -4.27 18.83
N PHE A 25 -23.16 -3.78 17.59
CA PHE A 25 -22.14 -4.12 16.60
C PHE A 25 -20.98 -3.12 16.73
N THR A 26 -19.87 -3.56 17.31
CA THR A 26 -18.64 -2.76 17.33
C THR A 26 -17.92 -2.89 15.99
N VAL A 27 -18.11 -1.93 15.10
CA VAL A 27 -17.33 -1.84 13.86
C VAL A 27 -16.05 -1.07 14.15
N ASN A 28 -14.99 -1.77 14.57
CA ASN A 28 -13.68 -1.16 14.80
C ASN A 28 -13.00 -0.91 13.44
N PHE A 29 -13.14 0.31 12.92
CA PHE A 29 -12.32 0.78 11.82
C PHE A 29 -10.98 1.30 12.36
N VAL A 30 -9.94 0.47 12.34
CA VAL A 30 -8.58 0.90 12.66
C VAL A 30 -7.90 1.32 11.36
N PHE A 31 -7.96 2.61 11.03
CA PHE A 31 -7.19 3.20 9.93
C PHE A 31 -5.81 3.67 10.41
N ASN A 32 -5.03 2.79 11.02
CA ASN A 32 -3.64 3.11 11.36
C ASN A 32 -2.77 2.88 10.14
N SER A 33 -2.82 3.80 9.17
CA SER A 33 -1.88 3.81 8.05
C SER A 33 -1.20 5.16 7.96
N ILE A 34 0.11 5.18 7.74
CA ILE A 34 0.87 6.39 7.53
C ILE A 34 1.05 6.59 6.02
N PRO A 35 0.82 7.80 5.48
CA PRO A 35 1.23 8.12 4.12
C PRO A 35 2.76 8.23 4.04
N VAL A 36 3.36 7.47 3.13
CA VAL A 36 4.78 7.55 2.79
C VAL A 36 4.90 8.10 1.38
N THR A 37 5.68 9.16 1.22
CA THR A 37 6.04 9.73 -0.07
C THR A 37 7.35 9.12 -0.55
N LEU A 38 7.35 8.57 -1.76
CA LEU A 38 8.51 8.04 -2.45
C LEU A 38 8.79 8.90 -3.67
N GLU A 39 9.99 9.45 -3.75
CA GLU A 39 10.47 10.19 -4.92
C GLU A 39 11.44 9.31 -5.70
N ILE A 40 11.04 8.95 -6.92
CA ILE A 40 11.77 7.97 -7.75
C ILE A 40 12.33 8.70 -8.95
N LYS A 41 13.65 8.82 -8.99
CA LYS A 41 14.39 9.43 -10.09
C LYS A 41 14.72 8.37 -11.15
N LEU A 42 14.28 8.60 -12.37
CA LEU A 42 14.51 7.74 -13.52
C LEU A 42 15.65 8.32 -14.36
N VAL A 43 16.77 7.59 -14.43
CA VAL A 43 17.95 7.98 -15.19
C VAL A 43 18.40 6.89 -16.16
N ASP A 44 19.00 7.28 -17.27
CA ASP A 44 19.75 6.37 -18.15
C ASP A 44 21.12 5.98 -17.56
N GLU A 45 21.86 5.13 -18.27
CA GLU A 45 23.22 4.70 -17.88
C GLU A 45 24.23 5.86 -17.77
N LYS A 46 23.92 7.01 -18.38
CA LYS A 46 24.74 8.22 -18.37
C LYS A 46 24.29 9.21 -17.28
N GLY A 47 23.24 8.90 -16.52
CA GLY A 47 22.68 9.75 -15.47
C GLY A 47 21.69 10.81 -15.97
N ASN A 48 21.30 10.81 -17.25
CA ASN A 48 20.32 11.75 -17.78
C ASN A 48 18.91 11.33 -17.38
N LEU A 49 18.06 12.31 -17.08
CA LEU A 49 16.65 12.06 -16.79
C LEU A 49 15.95 11.45 -18.00
N VAL A 50 15.25 10.34 -17.78
CA VAL A 50 14.48 9.65 -18.83
C VAL A 50 13.01 9.57 -18.49
N GLN A 51 12.18 9.50 -19.54
CA GLN A 51 10.78 9.18 -19.36
C GLN A 51 10.62 7.69 -19.03
N GLY A 52 9.84 7.38 -18.02
CA GLY A 52 9.56 5.99 -17.69
C GLY A 52 8.33 5.81 -16.83
N SER A 53 8.02 4.55 -16.60
CA SER A 53 6.94 4.10 -15.75
C SER A 53 7.51 3.38 -14.53
N VAL A 54 6.85 3.58 -13.40
CA VAL A 54 7.17 2.93 -12.14
C VAL A 54 5.94 2.16 -11.68
N VAL A 55 6.16 0.95 -11.18
CA VAL A 55 5.16 0.16 -10.48
C VAL A 55 5.73 -0.23 -9.13
N ILE A 56 4.94 -0.04 -8.07
CA ILE A 56 5.32 -0.43 -6.72
C ILE A 56 4.45 -1.60 -6.30
N TYR A 57 5.10 -2.64 -5.81
CA TYR A 57 4.50 -3.84 -5.27
C TYR A 57 4.78 -3.93 -3.77
N GLU A 58 3.81 -4.43 -3.02
CA GLU A 58 4.03 -4.93 -1.67
C GLU A 58 4.30 -6.44 -1.75
N ILE A 59 5.38 -6.90 -1.14
CA ILE A 59 5.71 -8.32 -1.07
C ILE A 59 5.05 -8.92 0.17
N THR A 60 4.05 -9.76 -0.06
CA THR A 60 3.32 -10.48 0.99
C THR A 60 3.62 -11.99 0.91
N PRO A 61 3.30 -12.76 1.97
CA PRO A 61 3.40 -14.23 1.91
C PRO A 61 2.56 -14.86 0.78
N ASP A 62 1.47 -14.19 0.37
CA ASP A 62 0.59 -14.62 -0.74
C ASP A 62 1.13 -14.20 -2.12
N GLY A 63 2.28 -13.53 -2.16
CA GLY A 63 2.93 -13.03 -3.38
C GLY A 63 2.99 -11.50 -3.47
N ALA A 64 3.51 -11.02 -4.60
CA ALA A 64 3.62 -9.60 -4.89
C ALA A 64 2.26 -8.99 -5.24
N ARG A 65 1.86 -7.94 -4.52
CA ARG A 65 0.62 -7.21 -4.73
C ARG A 65 0.93 -5.82 -5.24
N LYS A 66 0.47 -5.48 -6.46
CA LYS A 66 0.59 -4.12 -6.99
C LYS A 66 -0.21 -3.14 -6.12
N ILE A 67 0.45 -2.12 -5.59
CA ILE A 67 -0.17 -1.10 -4.74
C ILE A 67 -0.17 0.29 -5.38
N TRP A 68 0.73 0.55 -6.33
CA TRP A 68 0.83 1.84 -7.00
C TRP A 68 1.43 1.69 -8.41
N ALA A 69 1.05 2.58 -9.33
CA ALA A 69 1.75 2.75 -10.60
C ALA A 69 1.60 4.18 -11.12
N GLY A 70 2.62 4.65 -11.83
CA GLY A 70 2.61 5.95 -12.48
C GLY A 70 3.76 6.07 -13.47
N SER A 71 3.85 7.22 -14.12
CA SER A 71 4.88 7.54 -15.08
C SER A 71 5.16 9.03 -15.08
N GLY A 72 6.39 9.40 -15.39
CA GLY A 72 6.80 10.80 -15.40
C GLY A 72 8.09 11.02 -16.18
N PRO A 73 8.35 12.28 -16.58
CA PRO A 73 9.62 12.67 -17.18
C PRO A 73 10.68 12.84 -16.09
N GLY A 74 11.60 11.88 -15.95
CA GLY A 74 12.75 11.98 -15.05
C GLY A 74 12.45 11.74 -13.57
N MET A 75 11.31 12.19 -13.06
CA MET A 75 10.89 11.95 -11.68
C MET A 75 9.45 11.45 -11.60
N VAL A 76 9.23 10.54 -10.65
CA VAL A 76 7.94 9.96 -10.33
C VAL A 76 7.74 10.03 -8.82
N THR A 77 6.73 10.77 -8.37
CA THR A 77 6.35 10.84 -6.96
C THR A 77 5.17 9.91 -6.69
N ALA A 78 5.35 8.97 -5.76
CA ALA A 78 4.32 8.07 -5.31
C ALA A 78 3.97 8.35 -3.84
N VAL A 79 2.68 8.44 -3.53
CA VAL A 79 2.19 8.48 -2.14
C VAL A 79 1.49 7.16 -1.88
N ILE A 80 2.02 6.37 -0.95
CA ILE A 80 1.49 5.06 -0.57
C ILE A 80 1.07 5.06 0.90
N SER A 81 -0.05 4.41 1.22
CA SER A 81 -0.49 4.22 2.60
C SER A 81 0.08 2.92 3.15
N VAL A 82 0.97 3.03 4.14
CA VAL A 82 1.64 1.91 4.80
C VAL A 82 0.85 1.55 6.07
N PRO A 83 0.26 0.36 6.18
CA PRO A 83 -0.43 -0.05 7.40
C PRO A 83 0.56 -0.19 8.57
N MET A 84 0.24 0.46 9.68
CA MET A 84 0.95 0.29 10.94
C MET A 84 0.32 -0.86 11.71
N LYS A 85 1.07 -1.95 11.86
CA LYS A 85 0.70 -3.05 12.75
C LYS A 85 1.70 -3.14 13.87
N GLU A 86 1.30 -2.81 15.10
CA GLU A 86 2.16 -2.99 16.28
C GLU A 86 2.46 -4.49 16.46
N VAL A 87 3.73 -4.83 16.65
CA VAL A 87 4.20 -6.21 16.86
C VAL A 87 4.91 -6.40 18.19
N GLY A 88 5.19 -5.30 18.90
CA GLY A 88 5.80 -5.35 20.21
C GLY A 88 6.10 -3.96 20.75
N VAL A 89 6.69 -3.98 21.94
CA VAL A 89 7.15 -2.80 22.67
C VAL A 89 8.58 -3.07 23.12
N ALA A 90 9.46 -2.11 22.93
CA ALA A 90 10.86 -2.18 23.33
C ALA A 90 11.19 -1.01 24.26
N GLU A 91 12.12 -1.20 25.19
CA GLU A 91 12.68 -0.12 26.00
C GLU A 91 14.06 0.23 25.46
N ILE A 92 14.24 1.50 25.05
CA ILE A 92 15.50 2.03 24.54
C ILE A 92 15.82 3.27 25.35
N GLU A 93 16.94 3.25 26.09
CA GLU A 93 17.39 4.37 26.93
C GLU A 93 16.33 4.85 27.95
N GLY A 94 15.60 3.91 28.57
CA GLY A 94 14.53 4.21 29.52
C GLY A 94 13.23 4.74 28.88
N LYS A 95 13.16 4.78 27.54
CA LYS A 95 11.95 5.16 26.80
C LYS A 95 11.27 3.93 26.21
N ILE A 96 9.96 3.86 26.42
CA ILE A 96 9.11 2.84 25.81
C ILE A 96 8.85 3.22 24.34
N VAL A 97 9.30 2.38 23.41
CA VAL A 97 9.16 2.54 21.97
C VAL A 97 8.28 1.43 21.41
N LYS A 98 7.28 1.81 20.61
CA LYS A 98 6.41 0.86 19.91
C LYS A 98 7.11 0.34 18.66
N VAL A 99 7.12 -0.97 18.48
CA VAL A 99 7.68 -1.64 17.30
C VAL A 99 6.56 -2.02 16.36
N TYR A 100 6.67 -1.59 15.10
CA TYR A 100 5.70 -1.88 14.05
C TYR A 100 6.23 -2.90 13.06
N LYS A 101 5.33 -3.70 12.48
CA LYS A 101 5.63 -4.68 11.44
C LYS A 101 6.25 -3.97 10.23
N SER A 102 7.37 -4.48 9.75
CA SER A 102 7.97 -4.02 8.50
C SER A 102 7.08 -4.38 7.30
N ILE A 103 7.18 -3.57 6.25
CA ILE A 103 6.57 -3.83 4.95
C ILE A 103 7.69 -3.91 3.92
N ASN A 104 7.66 -4.98 3.13
CA ASN A 104 8.60 -5.17 2.04
C ASN A 104 7.98 -4.59 0.78
N LEU A 105 8.67 -3.64 0.17
CA LEU A 105 8.26 -3.01 -1.08
C LEU A 105 9.25 -3.38 -2.18
N ASP A 106 8.72 -3.68 -3.36
CA ASP A 106 9.49 -3.87 -4.58
C ASP A 106 9.10 -2.78 -5.58
N ILE A 107 10.10 -2.10 -6.13
CA ILE A 107 9.93 -0.93 -7.00
C ILE A 107 10.52 -1.28 -8.36
N VAL A 108 9.62 -1.48 -9.34
CA VAL A 108 10.01 -1.79 -10.70
C VAL A 108 9.89 -0.52 -11.54
N ALA A 109 11.03 -0.03 -12.01
CA ALA A 109 11.11 1.06 -12.98
C ALA A 109 11.39 0.48 -14.38
N GLY A 110 10.71 1.01 -15.39
CA GLY A 110 10.92 0.61 -16.77
C GLY A 110 10.79 1.81 -17.71
N ASN A 111 11.68 1.89 -18.69
CA ASN A 111 11.54 2.84 -19.79
C ASN A 111 10.62 2.22 -20.86
N LYS A 112 9.62 2.98 -21.34
CA LYS A 112 8.75 2.56 -22.45
C LYS A 112 9.55 2.30 -23.74
N GLU A 113 10.70 2.94 -23.90
CA GLU A 113 11.54 2.82 -25.10
C GLU A 113 12.38 1.54 -25.14
N LEU A 114 12.59 0.86 -24.01
CA LEU A 114 13.36 -0.40 -23.97
C LEU A 114 12.59 -1.61 -24.56
N ARG A 115 11.32 -1.45 -24.95
CA ARG A 115 10.55 -2.51 -25.64
C ARG A 115 10.91 -2.70 -27.13
N LYS A 116 11.78 -1.86 -27.70
CA LYS A 116 12.18 -1.98 -29.12
C LYS A 116 13.42 -2.83 -29.37
N VAL A 117 14.03 -3.42 -28.34
CA VAL A 117 15.20 -4.29 -28.48
C VAL A 117 14.80 -5.71 -28.09
N GLY A 118 14.11 -6.38 -29.00
CA GLY A 118 13.68 -7.77 -28.91
C GLY A 118 13.49 -8.33 -30.31
#